data_AF-A0A172ZMZ4-F1
#
_entry.id   AF-A0A172ZMZ4-F1
#
_cell.length_a   1.000
_cell.length_b   1.000
_cell.length_c   1.000
_cell.angle_alpha   90.00
_cell.angle_beta   90.00
_cell.angle_gamma   90.00
#
_symmetry.space_group_name_H-M   'P 1'
#
loop_
_entity.id
_entity.type
_entity.pdbx_description
1 polymer ?
#
loop_
_entity_poly.entity_id
_entity_poly.type
_entity_poly.pdbx_seq_one_letter_code
_entity_poly.pdbx_strand_id
1 'polypeptide(L)'
;METMEPQFWSMTYQDQISREQALDFYDELDTVELEEMIGTWRGFELRTGHPMDGILEKMHWYGKAFHSVDNVDPLLFYKKNGSIFPADPGRLVDKMKLVPSDGGEARLRMVEHRGRITATMIYDHLPIMDHFRKVSVDVVMGMMDMKNHPLPYFFYLKKLGAPAIR
;
A
#
# COMPACT_ATOMS: atom_id res chain seq x y z
N MET A 1 -15.72 17.00 9.44
CA MET A 1 -15.03 16.00 10.27
C MET A 1 -13.68 16.58 10.62
N GLU A 2 -13.25 16.39 11.86
CA GLU A 2 -11.89 16.73 12.29
C GLU A 2 -10.92 15.83 11.51
N THR A 3 -9.81 16.39 11.05
CA THR A 3 -8.84 15.61 10.27
C THR A 3 -8.17 14.56 11.16
N MET A 4 -8.17 13.30 10.73
CA MET A 4 -7.51 12.19 11.44
C MET A 4 -5.99 12.18 11.25
N GLU A 5 -5.48 13.10 10.44
CA GLU A 5 -4.08 13.17 10.03
C GLU A 5 -3.09 13.37 11.20
N PRO A 6 -3.32 14.23 12.21
CA PRO A 6 -2.39 14.35 13.34
C PRO A 6 -2.26 13.06 14.15
N GLN A 7 -3.38 12.36 14.38
CA GLN A 7 -3.41 11.07 15.08
C GLN A 7 -2.66 10.00 14.26
N PHE A 8 -2.90 9.96 12.95
CA PHE A 8 -2.18 9.09 12.03
C PHE A 8 -0.67 9.29 12.13
N TRP A 9 -0.19 10.53 12.02
CA TRP A 9 1.25 10.80 12.10
C TRP A 9 1.84 10.38 13.45
N SER A 10 1.14 10.66 14.55
CA SER A 10 1.54 10.21 15.88
C SER A 10 1.68 8.69 16.00
N MET A 11 0.87 7.91 15.27
CA MET A 11 1.01 6.46 15.19
C MET A 11 2.25 6.06 14.38
N THR A 12 2.49 6.71 13.24
CA THR A 12 3.63 6.36 12.35
C THR A 12 5.01 6.70 12.94
N TYR A 13 5.09 7.59 13.94
CA TYR A 13 6.36 7.91 14.62
C TYR A 13 6.76 6.88 15.68
N GLN A 14 5.88 5.95 16.02
CA GLN A 14 6.21 4.85 16.91
C GLN A 14 6.91 3.74 16.13
N ASP A 15 7.90 3.09 16.75
CA ASP A 15 8.61 1.96 16.12
C ASP A 15 7.66 0.81 15.76
N GLN A 16 6.59 0.65 16.55
CA GLN A 16 5.56 -0.34 16.36
C GLN A 16 4.30 0.09 17.14
N ILE A 17 3.12 -0.13 16.57
CA ILE A 17 1.83 -0.01 17.26
C ILE A 17 1.18 -1.40 17.43
N SER A 18 0.15 -1.52 18.26
CA SER A 18 -0.60 -2.78 18.34
C SER A 18 -1.46 -2.98 17.09
N ARG A 19 -1.74 -4.24 16.75
CA ARG A 19 -2.65 -4.58 15.64
C ARG A 19 -4.07 -4.07 15.89
N GLU A 20 -4.53 -4.12 17.13
CA GLU A 20 -5.84 -3.61 17.54
C GLU A 20 -5.92 -2.10 17.33
N GLN A 21 -4.91 -1.34 17.75
CA GLN A 21 -4.82 0.10 17.49
C GLN A 21 -4.85 0.43 15.99
N ALA A 22 -4.14 -0.35 15.16
CA ALA A 22 -4.16 -0.17 13.72
C ALA A 22 -5.53 -0.46 13.09
N LEU A 23 -6.21 -1.51 13.57
CA LEU A 23 -7.55 -1.90 13.12
C LEU A 23 -8.60 -0.86 13.51
N ASP A 24 -8.62 -0.43 14.78
CA ASP A 24 -9.57 0.55 15.28
C ASP A 24 -9.43 1.86 14.50
N PHE A 25 -8.19 2.33 14.31
CA PHE A 25 -7.94 3.52 13.51
C PHE A 25 -8.39 3.34 12.05
N TYR A 26 -8.08 2.20 11.42
CA TYR A 26 -8.49 1.90 10.04
C TYR A 26 -10.01 1.91 9.85
N ASP A 27 -10.77 1.47 10.85
CA ASP A 27 -12.24 1.41 10.79
C ASP A 27 -12.91 2.78 10.93
N GLU A 28 -12.23 3.75 11.54
CA GLU A 28 -12.69 5.14 11.65
C GLU A 28 -12.55 5.91 10.32
N LEU A 29 -11.55 5.56 9.50
CA LEU A 29 -11.22 6.28 8.27
C LEU A 29 -12.29 6.17 7.16
N ASP A 30 -12.40 7.23 6.37
CA ASP A 30 -13.29 7.27 5.19
C ASP A 30 -12.85 6.29 4.09
N THR A 31 -13.76 5.97 3.18
CA THR A 31 -13.49 5.20 1.95
C THR A 31 -12.70 6.03 0.95
N VAL A 32 -12.05 5.34 0.00
CA VAL A 32 -11.31 5.96 -1.10
C VAL A 32 -11.97 5.58 -2.42
N GLU A 33 -12.13 6.54 -3.33
CA GLU A 33 -12.58 6.30 -4.70
C GLU A 33 -11.41 5.90 -5.63
N LEU A 34 -11.72 5.26 -6.76
CA LEU A 34 -10.69 4.75 -7.68
C LEU A 34 -9.80 5.87 -8.25
N GLU A 35 -10.40 7.01 -8.60
CA GLU A 35 -9.72 8.15 -9.20
C GLU A 35 -8.73 8.81 -8.22
N GLU A 36 -9.03 8.75 -6.92
CA GLU A 36 -8.16 9.29 -5.89
C GLU A 36 -6.82 8.53 -5.83
N MET A 37 -6.82 7.24 -6.15
CA MET A 37 -5.63 6.39 -6.15
C MET A 37 -4.70 6.64 -7.33
N ILE A 38 -5.17 7.24 -8.43
CA ILE A 38 -4.37 7.41 -9.65
C ILE A 38 -3.14 8.29 -9.38
N GLY A 39 -1.96 7.80 -9.79
CA GLY A 39 -0.67 8.44 -9.60
C GLY A 39 0.38 7.54 -8.94
N THR A 40 1.55 8.11 -8.66
CA THR A 40 2.65 7.41 -7.98
C THR A 40 2.65 7.74 -6.49
N TRP A 41 2.78 6.70 -5.67
CA TRP A 41 2.75 6.81 -4.23
C TRP A 41 4.00 6.23 -3.60
N ARG A 42 4.55 6.95 -2.64
CA ARG A 42 5.62 6.47 -1.77
C ARG A 42 5.04 5.55 -0.72
N GLY A 43 5.61 4.36 -0.57
CA GLY A 43 5.15 3.35 0.39
C GLY A 43 5.97 3.33 1.68
N PHE A 44 5.29 3.05 2.77
CA PHE A 44 5.86 2.90 4.11
C PHE A 44 5.14 1.79 4.87
N GLU A 45 5.89 0.99 5.63
CA GLU A 45 5.31 -0.05 6.46
C GLU A 45 4.75 0.55 7.76
N LEU A 46 3.58 0.07 8.22
CA LEU A 46 3.07 0.39 9.55
C LEU A 46 3.23 -0.87 10.41
N ARG A 47 4.29 -0.88 11.23
CA ARG A 47 4.71 -2.07 11.97
C ARG A 47 3.69 -2.38 13.06
N THR A 48 3.15 -3.59 13.03
CA THR A 48 2.14 -4.10 13.97
C THR A 48 2.54 -5.43 14.63
N GLY A 49 3.81 -5.82 14.47
CA GLY A 49 4.33 -7.11 14.89
C GLY A 49 3.97 -8.23 13.90
N HIS A 50 3.77 -7.90 12.62
CA HIS A 50 3.54 -8.89 11.58
C HIS A 50 4.86 -9.55 11.17
N PRO A 51 4.90 -10.86 10.83
CA PRO A 51 6.16 -11.52 10.41
C PRO A 51 6.85 -10.90 9.19
N MET A 52 6.10 -10.14 8.39
CA MET A 52 6.61 -9.43 7.21
C MET A 52 7.15 -8.03 7.50
N ASP A 53 7.02 -7.53 8.73
CA ASP A 53 7.46 -6.19 9.09
C ASP A 53 8.97 -6.01 8.81
N GLY A 54 9.29 -4.94 8.09
CA GLY A 54 10.63 -4.53 7.66
C GLY A 54 11.20 -5.30 6.47
N ILE A 55 10.48 -6.28 5.89
CA ILE A 55 11.00 -7.05 4.74
C ILE A 55 11.09 -6.17 3.49
N LEU A 56 10.03 -5.42 3.16
CA LEU A 56 9.99 -4.58 1.97
C LEU A 56 10.95 -3.40 2.09
N GLU A 57 11.02 -2.80 3.29
CA GLU A 57 11.96 -1.72 3.59
C GLU A 57 13.42 -2.15 3.37
N LYS A 58 13.82 -3.34 3.86
CA LYS A 58 15.17 -3.91 3.66
C LYS A 58 15.50 -4.17 2.18
N MET A 59 14.47 -4.40 1.37
CA MET A 59 14.60 -4.57 -0.08
C MET A 59 14.56 -3.24 -0.83
N HIS A 60 14.53 -2.10 -0.12
CA HIS A 60 14.44 -0.75 -0.68
C HIS A 60 13.15 -0.50 -1.46
N TRP A 61 12.02 -0.97 -0.92
CA TRP A 61 10.70 -0.69 -1.47
C TRP A 61 10.50 0.81 -1.64
N TYR A 62 10.00 1.18 -2.81
CA TYR A 62 9.70 2.55 -3.17
C TYR A 62 8.24 2.89 -2.87
N GLY A 63 7.33 2.03 -3.31
CA GLY A 63 5.90 2.28 -3.24
C GLY A 63 5.15 1.62 -4.38
N LYS A 64 4.14 2.31 -4.90
CA LYS A 64 3.21 1.78 -5.92
C LYS A 64 2.94 2.86 -6.99
N ALA A 65 2.60 2.46 -8.20
CA ALA A 65 2.08 3.37 -9.22
C ALA A 65 0.75 2.86 -9.78
N PHE A 66 -0.28 3.71 -9.72
CA PHE A 66 -1.60 3.42 -10.24
C PHE A 66 -1.79 4.25 -11.51
N HIS A 67 -1.45 3.67 -12.66
CA HIS A 67 -1.52 4.36 -13.96
C HIS A 67 -2.98 4.50 -14.42
N SER A 68 -3.78 3.46 -14.16
CA SER A 68 -5.23 3.46 -14.38
C SER A 68 -5.89 2.41 -13.48
N VAL A 69 -7.22 2.29 -13.54
CA VAL A 69 -7.95 1.25 -12.81
C VAL A 69 -7.58 -0.18 -13.25
N ASP A 70 -7.07 -0.38 -14.45
CA ASP A 70 -6.69 -1.69 -15.01
C ASP A 70 -5.18 -1.84 -15.23
N ASN A 71 -4.38 -0.88 -14.77
CA ASN A 71 -2.92 -0.93 -14.91
C ASN A 71 -2.26 -0.33 -13.66
N VAL A 72 -1.78 -1.22 -12.79
CA VAL A 72 -1.12 -0.86 -11.54
C VAL A 72 0.21 -1.61 -11.42
N ASP A 73 1.25 -0.88 -11.03
CA ASP A 73 2.52 -1.44 -10.58
C ASP A 73 2.47 -1.51 -9.04
N PRO A 74 2.14 -2.67 -8.45
CA PRO A 74 1.86 -2.80 -7.03
C PRO A 74 3.12 -2.74 -6.16
N LEU A 75 4.29 -2.87 -6.79
CA LEU A 75 5.59 -2.95 -6.14
C LEU A 75 6.66 -2.26 -7.00
N LEU A 76 7.01 -1.05 -6.61
CA LEU A 76 8.16 -0.32 -7.13
C LEU A 76 9.33 -0.45 -6.17
N PHE A 77 10.55 -0.60 -6.68
CA PHE A 77 11.77 -0.67 -5.88
C PHE A 77 12.85 0.26 -6.43
N TYR A 78 13.74 0.73 -5.54
CA TYR A 78 14.95 1.41 -5.96
C TYR A 78 15.99 0.44 -6.52
N LYS A 79 16.59 0.81 -7.65
CA LYS A 79 17.87 0.25 -8.11
C LYS A 79 19.02 0.89 -7.33
N LYS A 80 20.20 0.27 -7.38
CA LYS A 80 21.43 0.81 -6.78
C LYS A 80 21.80 2.21 -7.28
N ASN A 81 21.42 2.57 -8.51
CA ASN A 81 21.67 3.88 -9.09
C ASN A 81 20.59 4.93 -8.75
N GLY A 82 19.64 4.61 -7.86
CA GLY A 82 18.56 5.49 -7.43
C GLY A 82 17.34 5.54 -8.37
N SER A 83 17.41 4.95 -9.57
CA SER A 83 16.22 4.82 -10.43
C SER A 83 15.21 3.82 -9.86
N ILE A 84 13.94 3.99 -10.19
CA ILE A 84 12.86 3.08 -9.76
C ILE A 84 12.52 2.08 -10.87
N PHE A 85 12.02 0.90 -10.51
CA PHE A 85 11.47 -0.08 -11.44
C PHE A 85 10.32 -0.88 -10.83
N PRO A 86 9.33 -1.31 -11.63
CA PRO A 86 8.32 -2.27 -11.21
C PRO A 86 8.92 -3.67 -11.08
N ALA A 87 8.60 -4.36 -10.00
CA ALA A 87 9.04 -5.73 -9.75
C ALA A 87 7.87 -6.71 -9.87
N ASP A 88 8.16 -7.92 -10.37
CA ASP A 88 7.25 -9.07 -10.40
C ASP A 88 6.90 -9.49 -8.96
N PRO A 89 5.63 -9.33 -8.53
CA PRO A 89 5.22 -9.67 -7.17
C PRO A 89 5.30 -11.17 -6.87
N GLY A 90 5.02 -12.03 -7.86
CA GLY A 90 5.08 -13.48 -7.70
C GLY A 90 6.51 -13.95 -7.41
N ARG A 91 7.50 -13.42 -8.13
CA ARG A 91 8.92 -13.71 -7.86
C ARG A 91 9.37 -13.22 -6.49
N LEU A 92 8.81 -12.11 -6.01
CA LEU A 92 9.10 -11.62 -4.68
C LEU A 92 8.53 -12.54 -3.60
N VAL A 93 7.25 -12.90 -3.68
CA VAL A 93 6.58 -13.71 -2.66
C VAL A 93 7.10 -15.15 -2.65
N ASP A 94 7.30 -15.77 -3.81
CA ASP A 94 7.69 -17.19 -3.89
C ASP A 94 9.17 -17.43 -3.58
N LYS A 95 10.04 -16.47 -3.94
CA LYS A 95 11.51 -16.69 -3.98
C LYS A 95 12.32 -15.61 -3.27
N MET A 96 11.68 -14.62 -2.66
CA MET A 96 12.34 -13.45 -2.08
C MET A 96 13.30 -12.78 -3.08
N LYS A 97 12.91 -12.72 -4.36
CA LYS A 97 13.77 -12.24 -5.44
C LYS A 97 13.14 -11.05 -6.15
N LEU A 98 13.85 -9.93 -6.17
CA LEU A 98 13.52 -8.79 -7.02
C LEU A 98 13.87 -9.08 -8.48
N VAL A 99 12.82 -9.23 -9.29
CA VAL A 99 12.90 -9.39 -10.75
C VAL A 99 12.07 -8.28 -11.37
N PRO A 100 12.59 -7.52 -12.36
CA PRO A 100 11.79 -6.53 -13.06
C PRO A 100 10.57 -7.17 -13.74
N SER A 101 9.45 -6.45 -13.70
CA SER A 101 8.25 -6.74 -14.50
C SER A 101 8.14 -5.70 -15.63
N ASP A 102 7.34 -6.02 -16.65
CA ASP A 102 6.94 -5.07 -17.70
C ASP A 102 5.86 -4.07 -17.21
N GLY A 103 5.37 -4.23 -15.98
CA GLY A 103 4.35 -3.42 -15.32
C GLY A 103 2.93 -3.98 -15.49
N GLY A 104 1.97 -3.41 -14.75
CA GLY A 104 0.56 -3.82 -14.82
C GLY A 104 0.31 -5.20 -14.20
N GLU A 105 0.74 -5.39 -12.95
CA GLU A 105 0.66 -6.66 -12.20
C GLU A 105 -0.53 -6.68 -11.21
N ALA A 106 -1.36 -5.65 -11.28
CA ALA A 106 -2.53 -5.48 -10.44
C ALA A 106 -3.55 -4.52 -11.10
N ARG A 107 -4.74 -4.48 -10.51
CA ARG A 107 -5.86 -3.61 -10.91
C ARG A 107 -6.62 -3.10 -9.70
N LEU A 108 -7.33 -1.99 -9.84
CA LEU A 108 -8.19 -1.41 -8.81
C LEU A 108 -9.66 -1.80 -9.03
N ARG A 109 -10.37 -2.16 -7.96
CA ARG A 109 -11.83 -2.34 -7.95
C ARG A 109 -12.43 -1.80 -6.67
N MET A 110 -13.71 -1.44 -6.73
CA MET A 110 -14.50 -1.17 -5.53
C MET A 110 -14.90 -2.50 -4.90
N VAL A 111 -14.45 -2.73 -3.66
CA VAL A 111 -14.69 -3.97 -2.92
C VAL A 111 -15.28 -3.63 -1.56
N GLU A 112 -16.30 -4.37 -1.14
CA GLU A 112 -16.81 -4.28 0.23
C GLU A 112 -15.80 -4.93 1.19
N HIS A 113 -15.29 -4.13 2.13
CA HIS A 113 -14.37 -4.58 3.15
C HIS A 113 -14.74 -3.94 4.49
N ARG A 114 -14.99 -4.79 5.50
CA ARG A 114 -15.42 -4.39 6.85
C ARG A 114 -16.65 -3.46 6.83
N GLY A 115 -17.66 -3.82 6.04
CA GLY A 115 -18.95 -3.12 5.96
C GLY A 115 -18.94 -1.79 5.20
N ARG A 116 -17.86 -1.47 4.46
CA ARG A 116 -17.79 -0.29 3.59
C ARG A 116 -17.16 -0.65 2.24
N ILE A 117 -17.62 -0.04 1.16
CA ILE A 117 -17.06 -0.23 -0.18
C ILE A 117 -15.92 0.78 -0.40
N THR A 118 -14.73 0.31 -0.76
CA THR A 118 -13.54 1.17 -0.93
C THR A 118 -12.65 0.70 -2.07
N ALA A 119 -11.86 1.62 -2.64
CA ALA A 119 -10.84 1.29 -3.61
C ALA A 119 -9.89 0.22 -3.03
N THR A 120 -9.75 -0.86 -3.78
CA THR A 120 -8.95 -2.01 -3.40
C THR A 120 -8.08 -2.40 -4.59
N MET A 121 -6.78 -2.54 -4.37
CA MET A 121 -5.87 -3.08 -5.37
C MET A 121 -5.84 -4.61 -5.26
N ILE A 122 -6.06 -5.28 -6.37
CA ILE A 122 -6.10 -6.74 -6.48
C ILE A 122 -4.91 -7.15 -7.35
N TYR A 123 -4.03 -7.99 -6.83
CA TYR A 123 -2.90 -8.52 -7.59
C TYR A 123 -3.41 -9.53 -8.63
N ASP A 124 -2.86 -9.50 -9.83
CA ASP A 124 -3.34 -10.36 -10.92
C ASP A 124 -2.90 -11.82 -10.76
N HIS A 125 -1.76 -12.04 -10.10
CA HIS A 125 -1.12 -13.35 -9.98
C HIS A 125 -0.91 -13.81 -8.53
N LEU A 126 -1.40 -13.05 -7.55
CA LEU A 126 -1.31 -13.38 -6.13
C LEU A 126 -2.69 -13.28 -5.48
N PRO A 127 -3.00 -14.15 -4.50
CA PRO A 127 -4.26 -14.08 -3.77
C PRO A 127 -4.20 -12.99 -2.69
N ILE A 128 -3.90 -11.76 -3.11
CA ILE A 128 -3.68 -10.58 -2.26
C ILE A 128 -4.59 -9.45 -2.70
N MET A 129 -5.22 -8.79 -1.72
CA MET A 129 -6.00 -7.57 -1.88
C MET A 129 -5.49 -6.51 -0.90
N ASP A 130 -5.16 -5.32 -1.40
CA ASP A 130 -4.80 -4.17 -0.59
C ASP A 130 -6.01 -3.23 -0.51
N HIS A 131 -6.70 -3.18 0.64
CA HIS A 131 -7.88 -2.34 0.85
C HIS A 131 -7.48 -0.96 1.39
N PHE A 132 -7.84 0.11 0.69
CA PHE A 132 -7.43 1.47 1.07
C PHE A 132 -8.48 2.22 1.90
N ARG A 133 -7.99 3.05 2.82
CA ARG A 133 -8.77 3.99 3.62
C ARG A 133 -8.12 5.37 3.59
N LYS A 134 -8.94 6.41 3.59
CA LYS A 134 -8.49 7.79 3.40
C LYS A 134 -8.03 8.39 4.72
N VAL A 135 -6.76 8.78 4.81
CA VAL A 135 -6.23 9.56 5.94
C VAL A 135 -6.30 11.06 5.62
N SER A 136 -5.85 11.44 4.43
CA SER A 136 -5.90 12.81 3.90
C SER A 136 -6.09 12.77 2.37
N VAL A 137 -5.97 13.91 1.70
CA VAL A 137 -6.03 13.99 0.23
C VAL A 137 -4.83 13.31 -0.45
N ASP A 138 -3.69 13.21 0.25
CA ASP A 138 -2.42 12.69 -0.26
C ASP A 138 -1.87 11.53 0.58
N VAL A 139 -2.66 11.01 1.53
CA VAL A 139 -2.28 9.86 2.36
C VAL A 139 -3.43 8.87 2.46
N VAL A 140 -3.12 7.61 2.17
CA VAL A 140 -4.04 6.48 2.40
C VAL A 140 -3.37 5.41 3.25
N MET A 141 -4.16 4.78 4.09
CA MET A 141 -3.77 3.59 4.84
C MET A 141 -4.22 2.35 4.06
N GLY A 142 -3.33 1.37 3.92
CA GLY A 142 -3.61 0.08 3.28
C GLY A 142 -3.67 -1.03 4.31
N MET A 143 -4.69 -1.87 4.19
CA MET A 143 -4.75 -3.16 4.88
C MET A 143 -4.66 -4.27 3.83
N MET A 144 -3.56 -5.03 3.86
CA MET A 144 -3.36 -6.18 3.00
C MET A 144 -4.11 -7.39 3.59
N ASP A 145 -5.04 -7.93 2.81
CA ASP A 145 -5.65 -9.23 2.97
C ASP A 145 -4.95 -10.23 2.03
N MET A 146 -4.42 -11.31 2.59
CA MET A 146 -3.80 -12.39 1.83
C MET A 146 -4.45 -13.70 2.20
N LYS A 147 -4.97 -14.42 1.20
CA LYS A 147 -5.62 -15.72 1.43
C LYS A 147 -4.69 -16.67 2.18
N ASN A 148 -5.23 -17.31 3.22
CA ASN A 148 -4.52 -18.21 4.14
C ASN A 148 -3.51 -17.53 5.08
N HIS A 149 -3.48 -16.19 5.13
CA HIS A 149 -2.73 -15.44 6.14
C HIS A 149 -3.73 -14.77 7.10
N PRO A 150 -3.86 -15.24 8.35
CA PRO A 150 -4.94 -14.80 9.24
C PRO A 150 -4.72 -13.40 9.82
N LEU A 151 -3.51 -12.84 9.68
CA LEU A 151 -3.16 -11.54 10.22
C LEU A 151 -3.13 -10.50 9.09
N PRO A 152 -3.80 -9.35 9.26
CA PRO A 152 -3.64 -8.22 8.34
C PRO A 152 -2.22 -7.68 8.44
N TYR A 153 -1.72 -7.23 7.30
CA TYR A 153 -0.49 -6.45 7.21
C TYR A 153 -0.84 -5.00 6.85
N PHE A 154 -0.29 -4.05 7.60
CA PHE A 154 -0.61 -2.64 7.46
C PHE A 154 0.54 -1.86 6.84
N PHE A 155 0.17 -0.91 5.99
CA PHE A 155 1.10 0.02 5.37
C PHE A 155 0.37 1.33 5.11
N TYR A 156 1.11 2.35 4.69
CA TYR A 156 0.51 3.57 4.18
C TYR A 156 1.23 4.06 2.94
N LEU A 157 0.50 4.83 2.16
CA LEU A 157 0.96 5.40 0.92
C LEU A 157 0.85 6.92 1.02
N LYS A 158 1.92 7.62 0.64
CA LYS A 158 1.90 9.07 0.45
C LYS A 158 1.98 9.41 -1.03
N LYS A 159 1.00 10.14 -1.54
CA LYS A 159 0.93 10.56 -2.93
C LYS A 159 2.09 11.49 -3.20
N LEU A 160 2.81 11.23 -4.29
CA LEU A 160 3.75 12.20 -4.79
C LEU A 160 2.94 13.25 -5.54
N GLY A 161 3.12 14.52 -5.19
CA GLY A 161 2.65 15.61 -6.06
C GLY A 161 3.19 15.38 -7.47
N ALA A 162 2.47 15.86 -8.49
CA ALA A 162 2.96 15.81 -9.87
C ALA A 162 4.44 16.23 -9.89
N PRO A 163 5.33 15.47 -10.56
CA PRO A 163 6.75 15.79 -10.53
C PRO A 163 6.90 17.26 -10.89
N ALA A 164 7.54 18.04 -10.01
CA ALA A 164 7.97 19.38 -10.36
C ALA A 164 8.85 19.21 -11.60
N ILE A 165 8.33 19.66 -12.74
CA ILE A 165 9.08 19.69 -13.99
C ILE A 165 10.38 20.45 -13.67
N ARG A 166 11.51 19.74 -13.72
CA ARG A 166 12.83 20.33 -13.76
C ARG A 166 13.44 20.02 -15.11
#